data_AF-A0A954S216-F1
#
_entry.id   AF-A0A954S216-F1
#
_cell.length_a   1.000
_cell.length_b   1.000
_cell.length_c   1.000
_cell.angle_alpha   90.00
_cell.angle_beta   90.00
_cell.angle_gamma   90.00
#
_symmetry.space_group_name_H-M   'P 1'
#
loop_
_entity.id
_entity.type
_entity.pdbx_description
1 polymer ?
#
loop_
_entity_poly.entity_id
_entity_poly.type
_entity_poly.pdbx_seq_one_letter_code
_entity_poly.pdbx_strand_id
1 'polypeptide(L)'
;SLTNWKDSYRLALANELTGDRPWEGTFYLVALYRRALTPQEVEQNFKAGAHVEGQPSALAQNSPDAKAHHFNTKIAPLLANHCLECHDSLTKKGGLDLSRKAPALAGGESGKAIIAGKSSESSLWKRVQSDEMPEDRESLSTEEKKLLKEWLDAGATWSVDFIDPAVYAHGAPQGGVVLQRLTRAEYIETVKQAVGVDISQEAMKILPPDLRADGFSNTAYNLNVDLKHIEAYARLAEIIVNRMDPVRFATRFNKNRSLEDNNIRQLVAEMGKWLLRGPLQDYEIVTYRGIASTVASSGGGYEEAVGLMIEAMLQSPRFIYRIENQRGDGGAYPIGPYELASRMSYILWGGPPDAELFQAAESGALLNRDKCAQ
;
A
#
# COMPACT_ATOMS: atom_id res chain seq x y z
N SER A 1 7.54 -8.89 -32.36
CA SER A 1 9.00 -8.89 -32.25
C SER A 1 9.33 -8.27 -30.91
N LEU A 2 9.72 -9.07 -29.91
CA LEU A 2 10.20 -8.61 -28.60
C LEU A 2 11.69 -8.23 -28.69
N THR A 3 12.07 -7.49 -29.73
CA THR A 3 13.48 -7.23 -30.09
C THR A 3 14.23 -6.40 -29.03
N ASN A 4 13.52 -5.79 -28.09
CA ASN A 4 14.05 -5.07 -26.94
C ASN A 4 14.00 -5.87 -25.63
N TRP A 5 13.48 -7.10 -25.63
CA TRP A 5 13.47 -7.98 -24.46
C TRP A 5 14.86 -8.58 -24.27
N LYS A 6 15.48 -8.34 -23.12
CA LYS A 6 16.72 -9.03 -22.74
C LYS A 6 16.37 -10.40 -22.19
N ASP A 7 17.06 -11.44 -22.65
CA ASP A 7 16.86 -12.83 -22.19
C ASP A 7 17.10 -13.01 -20.67
N SER A 8 17.75 -12.03 -20.02
CA SER A 8 17.91 -11.98 -18.57
C SER A 8 16.64 -11.60 -17.80
N TYR A 9 15.63 -11.01 -18.46
CA TYR A 9 14.38 -10.60 -17.83
C TYR A 9 13.42 -11.78 -17.73
N ARG A 10 12.94 -12.03 -16.50
CA ARG A 10 11.99 -13.09 -16.20
C ARG A 10 10.60 -12.48 -16.09
N LEU A 11 9.69 -12.89 -16.96
CA LEU A 11 8.27 -12.67 -16.77
C LEU A 11 7.71 -13.83 -15.96
N ALA A 12 7.17 -13.54 -14.78
CA ALA A 12 6.48 -14.54 -13.97
C ALA A 12 4.98 -14.30 -14.06
N LEU A 13 4.24 -15.37 -14.30
CA LEU A 13 2.79 -15.41 -14.18
C LEU A 13 2.47 -16.44 -13.12
N ALA A 14 1.47 -16.15 -12.28
CA ALA A 14 0.95 -17.03 -11.24
C ALA A 14 1.86 -17.34 -10.05
N ASN A 15 3.10 -17.77 -10.30
CA ASN A 15 4.12 -17.94 -9.26
C ASN A 15 4.89 -16.64 -9.05
N GLU A 16 5.16 -16.30 -7.79
CA GLU A 16 6.21 -15.34 -7.46
C GLU A 16 7.57 -15.94 -7.90
N LEU A 17 8.51 -15.10 -8.32
CA LEU A 17 9.85 -15.52 -8.82
C LEU A 17 10.64 -16.38 -7.82
N THR A 18 10.21 -16.42 -6.56
CA THR A 18 10.87 -17.15 -5.48
C THR A 18 10.58 -18.65 -5.51
N GLY A 19 9.51 -19.10 -6.16
CA GLY A 19 9.18 -20.53 -6.30
C GLY A 19 8.71 -21.21 -5.01
N ASP A 20 8.52 -20.45 -3.93
CA ASP A 20 8.16 -20.97 -2.60
C ASP A 20 6.71 -21.48 -2.52
N ARG A 21 5.92 -21.28 -3.57
CA ARG A 21 4.56 -21.80 -3.69
C ARG A 21 4.27 -22.21 -5.14
N PRO A 22 3.82 -23.45 -5.39
CA PRO A 22 3.29 -23.84 -6.68
C PRO A 22 1.96 -23.14 -6.95
N TRP A 23 1.77 -22.70 -8.19
CA TRP A 23 0.51 -22.19 -8.69
C TRP A 23 -0.43 -23.35 -8.91
N GLU A 24 -1.53 -23.31 -8.16
CA GLU A 24 -2.58 -24.34 -8.20
C GLU A 24 -3.75 -23.93 -9.13
N GLY A 25 -3.63 -22.80 -9.83
CA GLY A 25 -4.64 -22.35 -10.79
C GLY A 25 -4.40 -22.92 -12.20
N THR A 26 -5.33 -22.63 -13.12
CA THR A 26 -5.20 -23.01 -14.53
C THR A 26 -5.22 -21.76 -15.39
N PHE A 27 -4.18 -21.57 -16.20
CA PHE A 27 -4.22 -20.57 -17.25
C PHE A 27 -4.91 -21.15 -18.48
N TYR A 28 -6.03 -20.54 -18.87
CA TYR A 28 -6.74 -20.92 -20.09
C TYR A 28 -6.17 -20.22 -21.32
N LEU A 29 -5.80 -18.95 -21.17
CA LEU A 29 -5.14 -18.17 -22.22
C LEU A 29 -4.19 -17.16 -21.59
N VAL A 30 -2.95 -17.14 -22.08
CA VAL A 30 -1.98 -16.08 -21.82
C VAL A 30 -1.55 -15.54 -23.17
N ALA A 31 -1.73 -14.25 -23.38
CA ALA A 31 -1.30 -13.58 -24.59
C ALA A 31 -0.57 -12.27 -24.23
N LEU A 32 0.62 -12.10 -24.79
CA LEU A 32 1.40 -10.88 -24.68
C LEU A 32 1.33 -10.15 -26.01
N TYR A 33 0.81 -8.93 -25.98
CA TYR A 33 0.66 -8.11 -27.16
C TYR A 33 1.74 -7.03 -27.19
N ARG A 34 2.34 -6.82 -28.37
CA ARG A 34 3.29 -5.74 -28.61
C ARG A 34 2.65 -4.35 -28.72
N ARG A 35 1.35 -4.24 -28.43
CA ARG A 35 0.54 -3.03 -28.54
C ARG A 35 -0.61 -3.11 -27.56
N ALA A 36 -1.17 -1.95 -27.22
CA ALA A 36 -2.45 -1.89 -26.54
C ALA A 36 -3.54 -2.56 -27.38
N LEU A 37 -4.41 -3.31 -26.71
CA LEU A 37 -5.63 -3.84 -27.31
C LEU A 37 -6.69 -2.74 -27.36
N THR A 38 -7.49 -2.73 -28.42
CA THR A 38 -8.69 -1.91 -28.48
C THR A 38 -9.76 -2.46 -27.51
N PRO A 39 -10.72 -1.63 -27.05
CA PRO A 39 -11.82 -2.11 -26.20
C PRO A 39 -12.58 -3.30 -26.81
N GLN A 40 -12.74 -3.32 -28.14
CA GLN A 40 -13.38 -4.43 -28.85
C GLN A 40 -12.56 -5.71 -28.80
N GLU A 41 -11.23 -5.62 -28.92
CA GLU A 41 -10.33 -6.77 -28.80
C GLU A 41 -10.26 -7.30 -27.37
N VAL A 42 -10.30 -6.41 -26.37
CA VAL A 42 -10.40 -6.80 -24.96
C VAL A 42 -11.70 -7.58 -24.72
N GLU A 43 -12.83 -7.05 -25.18
CA GLU A 43 -14.15 -7.69 -25.06
C GLU A 43 -14.21 -9.04 -25.79
N GLN A 44 -13.65 -9.11 -27.00
CA GLN A 44 -13.56 -10.34 -27.78
C GLN A 44 -12.72 -11.40 -27.05
N ASN A 45 -11.55 -11.02 -26.53
CA ASN A 45 -10.67 -11.92 -25.79
C ASN A 45 -11.32 -12.40 -24.48
N PHE A 46 -12.02 -11.50 -23.79
CA PHE A 46 -12.79 -11.84 -22.59
C PHE A 46 -13.87 -12.89 -22.91
N LYS A 47 -14.68 -12.67 -23.96
CA LYS A 47 -15.70 -13.62 -24.40
C LYS A 47 -15.13 -14.97 -24.84
N ALA A 48 -13.98 -14.96 -25.51
CA ALA A 48 -13.28 -16.17 -25.92
C ALA A 48 -12.80 -17.00 -24.72
N GLY A 49 -12.44 -16.36 -23.61
CA GLY A 49 -12.07 -17.02 -22.35
C GLY A 49 -13.23 -17.32 -21.40
N ALA A 50 -14.38 -16.66 -21.57
CA ALA A 50 -15.55 -16.78 -20.68
C ALA A 50 -16.37 -18.07 -20.87
N HIS A 51 -16.19 -18.76 -22.01
CA HIS A 51 -16.89 -20.00 -22.34
C HIS A 51 -15.95 -21.19 -22.21
N VAL A 52 -15.67 -21.59 -20.97
CA VAL A 52 -15.07 -22.91 -20.72
C VAL A 52 -16.22 -23.90 -20.51
N GLU A 53 -16.43 -24.80 -21.48
CA GLU A 53 -17.26 -25.99 -21.27
C GLU A 53 -16.52 -26.94 -20.32
N GLY A 54 -16.88 -26.83 -19.04
CA GLY A 54 -16.39 -27.65 -17.94
C GLY A 54 -16.94 -27.07 -16.64
N GLN A 55 -17.37 -27.92 -15.71
CA GLN A 55 -17.72 -27.40 -14.38
C GLN A 55 -16.52 -26.61 -13.84
N PRO A 56 -16.74 -25.41 -13.25
CA PRO A 56 -15.69 -24.69 -12.56
C PRO A 56 -15.00 -25.69 -11.63
N SER A 57 -13.67 -25.75 -11.66
CA SER A 57 -12.96 -26.65 -10.75
C SER A 57 -13.43 -26.38 -9.31
N ALA A 58 -13.39 -27.39 -8.45
CA ALA A 58 -13.74 -27.24 -7.03
C ALA A 58 -12.93 -26.13 -6.32
N LEU A 59 -11.88 -25.59 -6.95
CA LEU A 59 -11.09 -24.45 -6.51
C LEU A 59 -11.68 -23.07 -6.93
N ALA A 60 -12.39 -22.96 -8.05
CA ALA A 60 -13.12 -21.72 -8.40
C ALA A 60 -14.32 -21.48 -7.47
N GLN A 61 -14.88 -22.56 -6.89
CA GLN A 61 -15.90 -22.49 -5.85
C GLN A 61 -15.31 -22.21 -4.45
N ASN A 62 -14.00 -22.41 -4.28
CA ASN A 62 -13.24 -22.11 -3.08
C ASN A 62 -12.26 -20.96 -3.35
N SER A 63 -12.78 -19.79 -3.71
CA SER A 63 -11.97 -18.56 -3.69
C SER A 63 -11.33 -18.42 -2.31
N PRO A 64 -10.00 -18.31 -2.19
CA PRO A 64 -9.35 -18.13 -0.92
C PRO A 64 -9.73 -16.77 -0.35
N ASP A 65 -10.75 -16.85 0.51
CA ASP A 65 -11.17 -15.94 1.55
C ASP A 65 -12.17 -14.82 1.17
N ALA A 66 -13.23 -15.20 0.45
CA ALA A 66 -14.44 -14.36 0.30
C ALA A 66 -14.95 -13.80 1.65
N LYS A 67 -14.73 -14.54 2.74
CA LYS A 67 -15.05 -14.12 4.11
C LYS A 67 -14.10 -13.01 4.62
N ALA A 68 -12.78 -13.11 4.37
CA ALA A 68 -11.83 -12.03 4.65
C ALA A 68 -12.12 -10.77 3.82
N HIS A 69 -12.39 -10.91 2.51
CA HIS A 69 -12.77 -9.78 1.67
C HIS A 69 -14.04 -9.10 2.20
N HIS A 70 -15.05 -9.89 2.56
CA HIS A 70 -16.28 -9.37 3.18
C HIS A 70 -15.98 -8.65 4.50
N PHE A 71 -15.12 -9.21 5.35
CA PHE A 71 -14.72 -8.55 6.59
C PHE A 71 -14.07 -7.19 6.33
N ASN A 72 -13.04 -7.16 5.47
CA ASN A 72 -12.25 -5.96 5.21
C ASN A 72 -13.07 -4.83 4.53
N THR A 73 -14.02 -5.19 3.66
CA THR A 73 -14.77 -4.21 2.86
C THR A 73 -16.13 -3.82 3.44
N LYS A 74 -16.69 -4.61 4.36
CA LYS A 74 -18.03 -4.38 4.95
C LYS A 74 -17.99 -4.26 6.46
N ILE A 75 -17.33 -5.19 7.15
CA ILE A 75 -17.39 -5.29 8.61
C ILE A 75 -16.38 -4.37 9.30
N ALA A 76 -15.13 -4.34 8.86
CA ALA A 76 -14.10 -3.47 9.43
C ALA A 76 -14.49 -1.96 9.33
N PRO A 77 -15.03 -1.46 8.21
CA PRO A 77 -15.60 -0.11 8.14
C PRO A 77 -16.75 0.11 9.13
N LEU A 78 -17.67 -0.83 9.24
CA LEU A 78 -18.80 -0.72 10.17
C LEU A 78 -18.31 -0.61 11.63
N LEU A 79 -17.36 -1.45 12.03
CA LEU A 79 -16.77 -1.39 13.37
C LEU A 79 -16.00 -0.09 13.60
N ALA A 80 -15.21 0.36 12.61
CA ALA A 80 -14.44 1.59 12.71
C ALA A 80 -15.32 2.84 12.89
N ASN A 81 -16.39 2.95 12.10
CA ASN A 81 -17.27 4.12 12.11
C ASN A 81 -18.16 4.17 13.36
N HIS A 82 -18.64 3.01 13.83
CA HIS A 82 -19.71 2.95 14.83
C HIS A 82 -19.25 2.46 16.20
N CYS A 83 -18.10 1.78 16.30
CA CYS A 83 -17.70 1.11 17.54
C CYS A 83 -16.36 1.59 18.11
N LEU A 84 -15.38 1.90 17.26
CA LEU A 84 -13.99 2.14 17.71
C LEU A 84 -13.77 3.48 18.41
N GLU A 85 -14.73 4.39 18.45
CA GLU A 85 -14.55 5.59 19.27
C GLU A 85 -14.65 5.29 20.78
N CYS A 86 -15.46 4.29 21.14
CA CYS A 86 -15.68 3.89 22.54
C CYS A 86 -15.04 2.54 22.90
N HIS A 87 -14.91 1.63 21.92
CA HIS A 87 -14.43 0.26 22.10
C HIS A 87 -13.11 0.00 21.37
N ASP A 88 -12.12 0.86 21.59
CA ASP A 88 -10.75 0.67 21.11
C ASP A 88 -9.77 0.35 22.25
N SER A 89 -8.49 0.27 21.91
CA SER A 89 -7.42 -0.01 22.86
C SER A 89 -7.20 1.07 23.94
N LEU A 90 -7.64 2.31 23.71
CA LEU A 90 -7.46 3.43 24.64
C LEU A 90 -8.67 3.62 25.58
N THR A 91 -9.88 3.66 25.02
CA THR A 91 -11.11 3.95 25.77
C THR A 91 -11.68 2.71 26.44
N LYS A 92 -11.66 1.55 25.77
CA LYS A 92 -12.12 0.24 26.29
C LYS A 92 -13.41 0.29 27.11
N LYS A 93 -14.45 1.00 26.66
CA LYS A 93 -15.72 1.09 27.41
C LYS A 93 -16.31 -0.32 27.61
N GLY A 94 -16.70 -0.64 28.84
CA GLY A 94 -17.16 -1.99 29.22
C GLY A 94 -16.08 -3.08 29.11
N GLY A 95 -14.80 -2.70 29.15
CA GLY A 95 -13.64 -3.59 29.02
C GLY A 95 -13.46 -4.20 27.63
N LEU A 96 -14.20 -3.73 26.62
CA LEU A 96 -14.21 -4.30 25.27
C LEU A 96 -13.30 -3.48 24.33
N ASP A 97 -12.42 -4.18 23.61
CA ASP A 97 -11.57 -3.62 22.56
C ASP A 97 -11.84 -4.37 21.25
N LEU A 98 -12.51 -3.70 20.32
CA LEU A 98 -12.83 -4.18 18.97
C LEU A 98 -11.79 -3.73 17.94
N SER A 99 -10.78 -2.94 18.34
CA SER A 99 -9.76 -2.45 17.41
C SER A 99 -8.78 -3.56 17.01
N ARG A 100 -8.59 -4.58 17.85
CA ARG A 100 -7.71 -5.73 17.57
C ARG A 100 -8.42 -7.06 17.69
N LYS A 101 -8.05 -8.02 16.84
CA LYS A 101 -8.68 -9.36 16.77
C LYS A 101 -8.63 -10.11 18.10
N ALA A 102 -7.44 -10.21 18.70
CA ALA A 102 -7.24 -10.98 19.92
C ALA A 102 -8.10 -10.48 21.10
N PRO A 103 -8.08 -9.18 21.46
CA PRO A 103 -8.94 -8.69 22.54
C PRO A 103 -10.43 -8.69 22.16
N ALA A 104 -10.80 -8.46 20.91
CA ALA A 104 -12.21 -8.54 20.47
C ALA A 104 -12.82 -9.93 20.70
N LEU A 105 -12.04 -10.99 20.45
CA LEU A 105 -12.44 -12.38 20.69
C LEU A 105 -12.36 -12.79 22.16
N ALA A 106 -11.53 -12.12 22.96
CA ALA A 106 -11.49 -12.32 24.41
C ALA A 106 -12.78 -11.79 25.08
N GLY A 107 -13.35 -10.72 24.54
CA GLY A 107 -14.56 -10.08 25.07
C GLY A 107 -14.26 -8.99 26.10
N GLY A 108 -15.31 -8.51 26.77
CA GLY A 108 -15.23 -7.45 27.78
C GLY A 108 -15.76 -7.90 29.13
N GLU A 109 -16.13 -6.94 29.99
CA GLU A 109 -16.64 -7.20 31.35
C GLU A 109 -17.94 -8.02 31.35
N SER A 110 -18.73 -7.89 30.28
CA SER A 110 -19.96 -8.68 30.06
C SER A 110 -19.70 -10.07 29.46
N GLY A 111 -18.45 -10.54 29.40
CA GLY A 111 -18.04 -11.79 28.79
C GLY A 111 -17.81 -11.68 27.27
N LYS A 112 -17.95 -12.80 26.55
CA LYS A 112 -17.66 -12.86 25.11
C LYS A 112 -18.58 -11.95 24.29
N ALA A 113 -17.98 -10.95 23.63
CA ALA A 113 -18.67 -10.08 22.70
C ALA A 113 -19.04 -10.82 21.40
N ILE A 114 -18.11 -11.64 20.90
CA ILE A 114 -18.23 -12.36 19.63
C ILE A 114 -18.20 -13.86 19.90
N ILE A 115 -19.23 -14.57 19.44
CA ILE A 115 -19.29 -16.03 19.42
C ILE A 115 -19.49 -16.46 17.96
N ALA A 116 -18.42 -16.94 17.35
CA ALA A 116 -18.40 -17.34 15.95
C ALA A 116 -19.51 -18.37 15.63
N GLY A 117 -20.31 -18.08 14.61
CA GLY A 117 -21.41 -18.93 14.13
C GLY A 117 -22.71 -18.80 14.92
N LYS A 118 -22.75 -17.93 15.94
CA LYS A 118 -23.88 -17.83 16.88
C LYS A 118 -24.19 -16.37 17.19
N SER A 119 -24.78 -15.62 16.25
CA SER A 119 -25.11 -14.21 16.49
C SER A 119 -26.07 -14.06 17.70
N SER A 120 -27.02 -14.97 17.88
CA SER A 120 -27.99 -14.94 18.99
C SER A 120 -27.37 -15.11 20.37
N GLU A 121 -26.19 -15.73 20.47
CA GLU A 121 -25.46 -15.88 21.73
C GLU A 121 -24.44 -14.73 21.94
N SER A 122 -24.02 -14.07 20.87
CA SER A 122 -23.02 -12.98 20.88
C SER A 122 -23.58 -11.71 21.53
N SER A 123 -22.94 -11.21 22.59
CA SER A 123 -23.43 -10.00 23.28
C SER A 123 -23.29 -8.74 22.42
N LEU A 124 -22.32 -8.70 21.48
CA LEU A 124 -22.21 -7.65 20.46
C LEU A 124 -23.52 -7.51 19.66
N TRP A 125 -24.05 -8.63 19.15
CA TRP A 125 -25.30 -8.61 18.38
C TRP A 125 -26.50 -8.24 19.25
N LYS A 126 -26.60 -8.75 20.48
CA LYS A 126 -27.72 -8.46 21.37
C LYS A 126 -27.89 -6.96 21.61
N ARG A 127 -26.78 -6.25 21.90
CA ARG A 127 -26.78 -4.81 22.15
C ARG A 127 -27.07 -3.98 20.89
N VAL A 128 -26.53 -4.40 19.75
CA VAL A 128 -26.81 -3.75 18.45
C VAL A 128 -28.25 -3.97 18.00
N GLN A 129 -28.80 -5.17 18.23
CA GLN A 129 -30.18 -5.49 17.85
C GLN A 129 -31.19 -4.69 18.67
N SER A 130 -30.91 -4.44 19.95
CA SER A 130 -31.76 -3.66 20.86
C SER A 130 -31.52 -2.14 20.81
N ASP A 131 -30.70 -1.66 19.88
CA ASP A 131 -30.35 -0.24 19.74
C ASP A 131 -29.68 0.37 20.99
N GLU A 132 -29.08 -0.47 21.85
CA GLU A 132 -28.27 0.00 22.99
C GLU A 132 -26.89 0.51 22.55
N MET A 133 -26.42 0.06 21.39
CA MET A 133 -25.12 0.44 20.83
C MET A 133 -25.25 0.84 19.35
N PRO A 134 -24.62 1.97 18.94
CA PRO A 134 -23.71 2.81 19.72
C PRO A 134 -24.43 3.75 20.71
N GLU A 135 -23.84 3.98 21.89
CA GLU A 135 -24.41 4.84 22.93
C GLU A 135 -24.27 6.33 22.55
N ASP A 136 -25.34 7.10 22.76
CA ASP A 136 -25.42 8.54 22.45
C ASP A 136 -25.15 8.91 20.98
N ARG A 137 -25.42 7.97 20.05
CA ARG A 137 -25.34 8.18 18.59
C ARG A 137 -26.52 7.54 17.88
N GLU A 138 -26.61 7.82 16.58
CA GLU A 138 -27.53 7.10 15.71
C GLU A 138 -27.21 5.61 15.72
N SER A 139 -28.24 4.79 15.93
CA SER A 139 -28.14 3.34 15.85
C SER A 139 -27.85 2.90 14.42
N LEU A 140 -27.29 1.69 14.27
CA LEU A 140 -27.03 1.11 12.95
C LEU A 140 -28.33 0.98 12.14
N SER A 141 -28.22 1.25 10.84
CA SER A 141 -29.29 0.99 9.88
C SER A 141 -29.66 -0.49 9.81
N THR A 142 -30.83 -0.79 9.23
CA THR A 142 -31.29 -2.18 9.07
C THR A 142 -30.31 -3.02 8.26
N GLU A 143 -29.71 -2.42 7.23
CA GLU A 143 -28.70 -3.01 6.36
C GLU A 143 -27.40 -3.28 7.10
N GLU A 144 -26.91 -2.35 7.92
CA GLU A 144 -25.70 -2.53 8.73
C GLU A 144 -25.89 -3.60 9.81
N LYS A 145 -27.04 -3.61 10.48
CA LYS A 145 -27.41 -4.67 11.43
C LYS A 145 -27.41 -6.04 10.73
N LYS A 146 -28.01 -6.12 9.54
CA LYS A 146 -28.03 -7.35 8.74
C LYS A 146 -26.61 -7.83 8.41
N LEU A 147 -25.74 -6.93 7.94
CA LEU A 147 -24.33 -7.26 7.63
C LEU A 147 -23.59 -7.81 8.86
N LEU A 148 -23.71 -7.14 10.01
CA LEU A 148 -23.07 -7.58 11.24
C LEU A 148 -23.57 -8.96 11.68
N LYS A 149 -24.88 -9.20 11.59
CA LYS A 149 -25.49 -10.48 11.94
C LYS A 149 -24.99 -11.61 11.04
N GLU A 150 -25.03 -11.39 9.72
CA GLU A 150 -24.59 -12.38 8.72
C GLU A 150 -23.12 -12.74 8.91
N TRP A 151 -22.27 -11.76 9.20
CA TRP A 151 -20.86 -12.01 9.49
C TRP A 151 -20.65 -12.87 10.75
N LEU A 152 -21.37 -12.56 11.85
CA LEU A 152 -21.30 -13.36 13.08
C LEU A 152 -21.74 -14.80 12.83
N ASP A 153 -22.86 -15.00 12.13
CA ASP A 153 -23.39 -16.33 11.77
C ASP A 153 -22.48 -17.08 10.78
N ALA A 154 -21.77 -16.37 9.91
CA ALA A 154 -20.82 -16.96 8.96
C ALA A 154 -19.49 -17.41 9.59
N GLY A 155 -19.36 -17.29 10.92
CA GLY A 155 -18.19 -17.71 11.70
C GLY A 155 -17.27 -16.58 12.14
N ALA A 156 -17.72 -15.33 12.04
CA ALA A 156 -16.99 -14.13 12.48
C ALA A 156 -15.54 -14.08 11.98
N THR A 157 -15.33 -14.41 10.70
CA THR A 157 -13.98 -14.41 10.09
C THR A 157 -13.39 -13.02 10.18
N TRP A 158 -12.21 -12.92 10.79
CA TRP A 158 -11.52 -11.67 11.06
C TRP A 158 -10.12 -11.74 10.45
N SER A 159 -9.88 -10.91 9.43
CA SER A 159 -8.74 -11.03 8.52
C SER A 159 -7.57 -10.08 8.79
N VAL A 160 -7.71 -9.09 9.66
CA VAL A 160 -6.64 -8.15 10.04
C VAL A 160 -6.39 -8.15 11.54
N ASP A 161 -5.15 -7.98 12.00
CA ASP A 161 -4.87 -7.97 13.44
C ASP A 161 -5.32 -6.67 14.12
N PHE A 162 -5.39 -5.57 13.37
CA PHE A 162 -5.79 -4.24 13.83
C PHE A 162 -6.66 -3.53 12.77
N ILE A 163 -7.77 -2.94 13.22
CA ILE A 163 -8.62 -2.05 12.43
C ILE A 163 -8.18 -0.62 12.75
N ASP A 164 -7.58 0.06 11.78
CA ASP A 164 -7.18 1.46 11.92
C ASP A 164 -8.35 2.38 11.52
N PRO A 165 -8.94 3.16 12.45
CA PRO A 165 -10.00 4.11 12.13
C PRO A 165 -9.60 5.11 11.05
N ALA A 166 -8.32 5.50 10.91
CA ALA A 166 -7.91 6.40 9.83
C ALA A 166 -8.08 5.79 8.43
N VAL A 167 -8.00 4.46 8.33
CA VAL A 167 -8.17 3.69 7.08
C VAL A 167 -9.64 3.43 6.78
N TYR A 168 -10.47 3.28 7.83
CA TYR A 168 -11.83 2.74 7.71
C TYR A 168 -12.97 3.70 8.11
N ALA A 169 -12.69 4.72 8.93
CA ALA A 169 -13.67 5.70 9.43
C ALA A 169 -13.93 6.85 8.42
N HIS A 170 -13.01 7.05 7.48
CA HIS A 170 -13.35 7.68 6.20
C HIS A 170 -13.79 6.56 5.28
N GLY A 171 -14.96 5.97 5.61
CA GLY A 171 -15.45 4.73 5.01
C GLY A 171 -15.16 4.75 3.53
N ALA A 172 -14.38 3.76 3.04
CA ALA A 172 -13.84 3.69 1.68
C ALA A 172 -14.79 4.44 0.76
N PRO A 173 -14.53 5.74 0.53
CA PRO A 173 -15.52 6.49 -0.17
C PRO A 173 -15.50 5.82 -1.52
N GLN A 174 -16.65 5.78 -2.17
CA GLN A 174 -16.58 6.07 -3.59
C GLN A 174 -15.94 7.48 -3.68
N GLY A 175 -14.62 7.57 -3.44
CA GLY A 175 -13.84 8.80 -3.32
C GLY A 175 -12.44 8.67 -2.70
N GLY A 176 -12.05 7.59 -2.01
CA GLY A 176 -10.83 7.60 -1.20
C GLY A 176 -9.52 7.37 -1.95
N VAL A 177 -8.50 8.19 -1.67
CA VAL A 177 -7.10 7.90 -2.00
C VAL A 177 -6.69 6.64 -1.23
N VAL A 178 -6.64 5.50 -1.91
CA VAL A 178 -6.12 4.29 -1.28
C VAL A 178 -4.59 4.40 -1.25
N LEU A 179 -4.04 4.70 -0.08
CA LEU A 179 -2.58 4.73 0.13
C LEU A 179 -2.04 3.30 0.10
N GLN A 180 -1.48 2.88 -1.02
CA GLN A 180 -0.88 1.56 -1.17
C GLN A 180 0.57 1.61 -0.68
N ARG A 181 0.88 1.05 0.51
CA ARG A 181 2.28 0.88 0.95
C ARG A 181 3.00 -0.12 0.05
N LEU A 182 4.28 0.10 -0.19
CA LEU A 182 5.12 -0.86 -0.90
C LEU A 182 5.17 -2.20 -0.15
N THR A 183 4.97 -3.30 -0.87
CA THR A 183 5.27 -4.63 -0.34
C THR A 183 6.75 -4.71 0.04
N ARG A 184 7.14 -5.69 0.86
CA ARG A 184 8.53 -5.87 1.25
C ARG A 184 9.46 -6.05 0.05
N ALA A 185 9.01 -6.81 -0.95
CA ALA A 185 9.77 -7.01 -2.19
C ALA A 185 9.91 -5.71 -2.99
N GLU A 186 8.82 -4.94 -3.13
CA GLU A 186 8.86 -3.66 -3.81
C GLU A 186 9.72 -2.64 -3.07
N TYR A 187 9.70 -2.61 -1.73
CA TYR A 187 10.55 -1.74 -0.92
C TYR A 187 12.04 -2.07 -1.11
N ILE A 188 12.40 -3.37 -1.07
CA ILE A 188 13.77 -3.83 -1.32
C ILE A 188 14.24 -3.38 -2.71
N GLU A 189 13.44 -3.63 -3.75
CA GLU A 189 13.78 -3.25 -5.11
C GLU A 189 13.86 -1.72 -5.26
N THR A 190 12.98 -0.99 -4.59
CA THR A 190 12.98 0.47 -4.57
C THR A 190 14.22 1.04 -3.96
N VAL A 191 14.65 0.55 -2.80
CA VAL A 191 15.91 0.99 -2.17
C VAL A 191 17.09 0.65 -3.08
N LYS A 192 17.12 -0.57 -3.64
CA LYS A 192 18.21 -1.01 -4.52
C LYS A 192 18.35 -0.14 -5.75
N GLN A 193 17.25 0.18 -6.45
CA GLN A 193 17.30 1.01 -7.65
C GLN A 193 17.47 2.51 -7.34
N ALA A 194 16.85 3.01 -6.27
CA ALA A 194 16.89 4.43 -5.96
C ALA A 194 18.25 4.86 -5.42
N VAL A 195 18.85 4.10 -4.49
CA VAL A 195 20.10 4.48 -3.80
C VAL A 195 21.27 3.52 -4.03
N GLY A 196 21.05 2.35 -4.65
CA GLY A 196 22.12 1.40 -4.96
C GLY A 196 22.50 0.47 -3.81
N VAL A 197 21.72 0.43 -2.73
CA VAL A 197 21.98 -0.41 -1.54
C VAL A 197 21.08 -1.63 -1.56
N ASP A 198 21.65 -2.82 -1.41
CA ASP A 198 20.88 -4.06 -1.25
C ASP A 198 20.61 -4.34 0.23
N ILE A 199 19.34 -4.21 0.63
CA ILE A 199 18.85 -4.44 1.99
C ILE A 199 18.03 -5.74 2.12
N SER A 200 18.13 -6.65 1.15
CA SER A 200 17.23 -7.80 1.08
C SER A 200 17.19 -8.62 2.37
N GLN A 201 18.35 -8.83 3.01
CA GLN A 201 18.46 -9.62 4.24
C GLN A 201 17.86 -8.89 5.44
N GLU A 202 18.19 -7.61 5.60
CA GLU A 202 17.73 -6.77 6.70
C GLU A 202 16.22 -6.54 6.61
N ALA A 203 15.70 -6.23 5.43
CA ALA A 203 14.28 -6.04 5.19
C ALA A 203 13.47 -7.30 5.51
N MET A 204 13.93 -8.48 5.10
CA MET A 204 13.26 -9.76 5.41
C MET A 204 13.19 -10.06 6.91
N LYS A 205 14.17 -9.58 7.69
CA LYS A 205 14.24 -9.77 9.14
C LYS A 205 13.47 -8.71 9.93
N ILE A 206 13.49 -7.46 9.47
CA ILE A 206 13.02 -6.29 10.23
C ILE A 206 11.58 -5.93 9.86
N LEU A 207 11.21 -5.98 8.56
CA LEU A 207 9.85 -5.65 8.15
C LEU A 207 8.88 -6.78 8.51
N PRO A 208 7.73 -6.45 9.15
CA PRO A 208 6.64 -7.39 9.27
C PRO A 208 6.27 -7.98 7.90
N PRO A 209 5.86 -9.26 7.84
CA PRO A 209 5.46 -9.88 6.59
C PRO A 209 4.20 -9.22 6.03
N ASP A 210 4.13 -9.09 4.71
CA ASP A 210 2.95 -8.56 4.02
C ASP A 210 1.76 -9.52 4.23
N LEU A 211 0.68 -9.03 4.84
CA LEU A 211 -0.57 -9.78 5.00
C LEU A 211 -1.25 -9.88 3.63
N ARG A 212 -1.48 -11.11 3.16
CA ARG A 212 -2.12 -11.38 1.87
C ARG A 212 -3.64 -11.31 2.01
N ALA A 213 -4.35 -10.71 1.05
CA ALA A 213 -5.76 -10.99 0.80
C ALA A 213 -5.99 -11.22 -0.70
N ASP A 214 -7.01 -12.02 -1.01
CA ASP A 214 -7.35 -12.44 -2.38
C ASP A 214 -6.20 -13.12 -3.14
N GLY A 215 -5.19 -13.64 -2.41
CA GLY A 215 -4.01 -14.28 -2.98
C GLY A 215 -2.85 -13.34 -3.35
N PHE A 216 -2.99 -12.03 -3.17
CA PHE A 216 -1.98 -11.02 -3.50
C PHE A 216 -1.45 -10.31 -2.25
N SER A 217 -0.16 -9.95 -2.25
CA SER A 217 0.51 -9.18 -1.19
C SER A 217 0.44 -7.66 -1.40
N ASN A 218 0.08 -7.20 -2.59
CA ASN A 218 0.05 -5.80 -2.98
C ASN A 218 -1.34 -5.15 -2.89
N THR A 219 -2.34 -5.83 -2.33
CA THR A 219 -3.70 -5.29 -2.25
C THR A 219 -3.76 -4.13 -1.24
N ALA A 220 -4.12 -2.95 -1.73
CA ALA A 220 -3.89 -1.67 -1.05
C ALA A 220 -4.60 -1.50 0.31
N TYR A 221 -5.69 -2.23 0.57
CA TYR A 221 -6.40 -2.19 1.86
C TYR A 221 -5.78 -3.08 2.97
N ASN A 222 -4.71 -3.85 2.68
CA ASN A 222 -4.02 -4.70 3.67
C ASN A 222 -2.68 -4.15 4.14
N LEU A 223 -2.23 -3.03 3.58
CA LEU A 223 -0.89 -2.52 3.78
C LEU A 223 -0.85 -1.48 4.91
N ASN A 224 -1.49 -1.80 6.04
CA ASN A 224 -1.54 -0.97 7.24
C ASN A 224 -0.14 -0.86 7.88
N VAL A 225 0.27 0.34 8.27
CA VAL A 225 1.49 0.57 9.05
C VAL A 225 1.14 0.55 10.54
N ASP A 226 1.25 -0.62 11.18
CA ASP A 226 1.32 -0.71 12.67
C ASP A 226 2.63 -0.06 13.17
N LEU A 227 2.74 0.31 14.45
CA LEU A 227 3.91 0.95 15.06
C LEU A 227 5.24 0.23 14.71
N LYS A 228 5.19 -1.10 14.62
CA LYS A 228 6.32 -1.96 14.22
C LYS A 228 6.88 -1.63 12.84
N HIS A 229 6.04 -1.19 11.91
CA HIS A 229 6.49 -0.74 10.59
C HIS A 229 7.22 0.60 10.66
N ILE A 230 6.79 1.53 11.51
CA ILE A 230 7.45 2.83 11.69
C ILE A 230 8.87 2.60 12.22
N GLU A 231 9.01 1.81 13.28
CA GLU A 231 10.32 1.44 13.83
C GLU A 231 11.19 0.68 12.82
N ALA A 232 10.58 -0.23 12.05
CA ALA A 232 11.27 -0.98 11.00
C ALA A 232 11.82 -0.07 9.89
N TYR A 233 11.01 0.87 9.38
CA TYR A 233 11.44 1.79 8.33
C TYR A 233 12.50 2.78 8.81
N ALA A 234 12.38 3.30 10.04
CA ALA A 234 13.42 4.14 10.64
C ALA A 234 14.76 3.40 10.73
N ARG A 235 14.74 2.16 11.26
CA ARG A 235 15.94 1.33 11.36
C ARG A 235 16.53 0.97 10.00
N LEU A 236 15.69 0.69 9.00
CA LEU A 236 16.16 0.41 7.65
C LEU A 236 16.75 1.65 6.98
N ALA A 237 16.16 2.83 7.17
CA ALA A 237 16.71 4.08 6.66
C ALA A 237 18.12 4.35 7.22
N GLU A 238 18.31 4.15 8.52
CA GLU A 238 19.63 4.24 9.16
C GLU A 238 20.62 3.23 8.55
N ILE A 239 20.23 1.97 8.38
CA ILE A 239 21.06 0.93 7.74
C ILE A 239 21.43 1.31 6.31
N ILE A 240 20.47 1.84 5.54
CA ILE A 240 20.68 2.26 4.15
C ILE A 240 21.71 3.38 4.08
N VAL A 241 21.54 4.44 4.87
CA VAL A 241 22.44 5.60 4.89
C VAL A 241 23.84 5.20 5.35
N ASN A 242 23.96 4.33 6.35
CA ASN A 242 25.24 3.80 6.83
C ASN A 242 25.97 2.91 5.81
N ARG A 243 25.26 2.33 4.84
CA ARG A 243 25.83 1.45 3.80
C ARG A 243 26.09 2.16 2.46
N MET A 244 25.70 3.42 2.33
CA MET A 244 25.93 4.22 1.12
C MET A 244 27.00 5.30 1.35
N ASP A 245 27.38 5.96 0.25
CA ASP A 245 28.17 7.20 0.27
C ASP A 245 27.20 8.36 -0.04
N PRO A 246 26.72 9.11 0.98
CA PRO A 246 25.74 10.17 0.79
C PRO A 246 26.25 11.27 -0.13
N VAL A 247 27.54 11.61 -0.05
CA VAL A 247 28.14 12.69 -0.84
C VAL A 247 28.22 12.29 -2.31
N ARG A 248 28.68 11.07 -2.61
CA ARG A 248 28.72 10.55 -3.97
C ARG A 248 27.32 10.44 -4.56
N PHE A 249 26.34 10.02 -3.76
CA PHE A 249 24.95 9.98 -4.18
C PHE A 249 24.41 11.38 -4.52
N ALA A 250 24.57 12.35 -3.62
CA ALA A 250 24.13 13.73 -3.83
C ALA A 250 24.80 14.41 -5.03
N THR A 251 26.06 14.08 -5.32
CA THR A 251 26.83 14.62 -6.46
C THR A 251 26.17 14.30 -7.81
N ARG A 252 25.31 13.27 -7.89
CA ARG A 252 24.50 12.96 -9.08
C ARG A 252 23.51 14.08 -9.42
N PHE A 253 23.06 14.83 -8.41
CA PHE A 253 22.00 15.84 -8.51
C PHE A 253 22.56 17.27 -8.40
N ASN A 254 23.54 17.48 -7.54
CA ASN A 254 24.23 18.76 -7.43
C ASN A 254 25.70 18.57 -7.01
N LYS A 255 26.64 19.15 -7.77
CA LYS A 255 28.08 19.06 -7.50
C LYS A 255 28.55 20.05 -6.42
N ASN A 256 27.78 21.09 -6.14
CA ASN A 256 28.12 22.08 -5.13
C ASN A 256 27.83 21.52 -3.73
N ARG A 257 28.88 21.48 -2.89
CA ARG A 257 28.86 20.92 -1.53
C ARG A 257 28.69 21.99 -0.43
N SER A 258 28.30 23.21 -0.81
CA SER A 258 28.00 24.28 0.15
C SER A 258 26.69 23.99 0.89
N LEU A 259 26.61 24.38 2.16
CA LEU A 259 25.37 24.37 2.95
C LEU A 259 24.54 25.64 2.77
N GLU A 260 24.86 26.48 1.77
CA GLU A 260 24.06 27.64 1.39
C GLU A 260 22.61 27.25 1.01
N ASP A 261 21.65 28.04 1.47
CA ASP A 261 20.21 27.75 1.36
C ASP A 261 19.76 27.46 -0.08
N ASN A 262 20.16 28.30 -1.04
CA ASN A 262 19.84 28.11 -2.46
C ASN A 262 20.41 26.80 -3.01
N ASN A 263 21.62 26.42 -2.58
CA ASN A 263 22.25 25.19 -3.01
C ASN A 263 21.50 23.96 -2.47
N ILE A 264 21.19 23.97 -1.17
CA ILE A 264 20.44 22.88 -0.54
C ILE A 264 19.02 22.79 -1.10
N ARG A 265 18.36 23.91 -1.37
CA ARG A 265 17.04 23.93 -2.01
C ARG A 265 17.06 23.19 -3.34
N GLN A 266 18.05 23.47 -4.20
CA GLN A 266 18.20 22.80 -5.49
C GLN A 266 18.50 21.30 -5.32
N LEU A 267 19.43 20.96 -4.43
CA LEU A 267 19.78 19.56 -4.15
C LEU A 267 18.56 18.76 -3.68
N VAL A 268 17.80 19.30 -2.72
CA VAL A 268 16.58 18.67 -2.19
C VAL A 268 15.54 18.47 -3.28
N ALA A 269 15.35 19.46 -4.16
CA ALA A 269 14.37 19.35 -5.25
C ALA A 269 14.72 18.21 -6.22
N GLU A 270 15.95 18.14 -6.70
CA GLU A 270 16.36 17.13 -7.68
C GLU A 270 16.52 15.74 -7.04
N MET A 271 17.16 15.65 -5.87
CA MET A 271 17.32 14.40 -5.13
C MET A 271 15.97 13.85 -4.65
N GLY A 272 15.11 14.72 -4.13
CA GLY A 272 13.77 14.37 -3.70
C GLY A 272 12.90 13.93 -4.88
N LYS A 273 13.00 14.60 -6.05
CA LYS A 273 12.27 14.21 -7.26
C LYS A 273 12.54 12.75 -7.62
N TRP A 274 13.80 12.34 -7.52
CA TRP A 274 14.23 10.97 -7.74
C TRP A 274 13.73 10.00 -6.66
N LEU A 275 14.04 10.27 -5.39
CA LEU A 275 13.69 9.37 -4.28
C LEU A 275 12.18 9.23 -4.06
N LEU A 276 11.44 10.33 -4.19
CA LEU A 276 10.00 10.44 -3.90
C LEU A 276 9.13 10.35 -5.16
N ARG A 277 9.70 9.84 -6.26
CA ARG A 277 8.99 9.45 -7.49
C ARG A 277 8.19 10.57 -8.16
N GLY A 278 8.70 11.80 -8.11
CA GLY A 278 8.08 12.98 -8.71
C GLY A 278 8.40 14.27 -7.97
N PRO A 279 8.09 15.44 -8.55
CA PRO A 279 8.46 16.74 -8.01
C PRO A 279 7.97 16.93 -6.56
N LEU A 280 8.76 17.66 -5.78
CA LEU A 280 8.42 18.04 -4.42
C LEU A 280 7.59 19.33 -4.43
N GLN A 281 6.64 19.42 -3.52
CA GLN A 281 5.95 20.65 -3.18
C GLN A 281 6.88 21.56 -2.37
N ASP A 282 6.64 22.87 -2.40
CA ASP A 282 7.49 23.83 -1.70
C ASP A 282 7.62 23.55 -0.20
N TYR A 283 6.55 23.08 0.45
CA TYR A 283 6.59 22.71 1.88
C TYR A 283 7.51 21.51 2.15
N GLU A 284 7.58 20.54 1.24
CA GLU A 284 8.49 19.38 1.35
C GLU A 284 9.94 19.84 1.21
N ILE A 285 10.21 20.74 0.26
CA ILE A 285 11.54 21.32 0.07
C ILE A 285 11.98 22.07 1.33
N VAL A 286 11.08 22.87 1.93
CA VAL A 286 11.34 23.57 3.20
C VAL A 286 11.62 22.58 4.32
N THR A 287 10.85 21.49 4.42
CA THR A 287 11.01 20.47 5.46
C THR A 287 12.39 19.82 5.41
N TYR A 288 12.79 19.30 4.24
CA TYR A 288 14.10 18.63 4.11
C TYR A 288 15.27 19.60 4.18
N ARG A 289 15.14 20.82 3.63
CA ARG A 289 16.16 21.87 3.78
C ARG A 289 16.38 22.26 5.24
N GLY A 290 15.31 22.26 6.05
CA GLY A 290 15.38 22.51 7.48
C GLY A 290 16.38 21.60 8.22
N ILE A 291 16.52 20.35 7.77
CA ILE A 291 17.51 19.40 8.31
C ILE A 291 18.94 19.94 8.12
N ALA A 292 19.27 20.39 6.90
CA ALA A 292 20.59 20.95 6.62
C ALA A 292 20.85 22.23 7.44
N SER A 293 19.83 23.08 7.62
CA SER A 293 19.93 24.27 8.47
C SER A 293 20.22 23.92 9.93
N THR A 294 19.58 22.87 10.48
CA THR A 294 19.82 22.37 11.83
C THR A 294 21.21 21.77 12.01
N VAL A 295 21.68 21.03 11.00
CA VAL A 295 23.05 20.48 11.00
C VAL A 295 24.06 21.61 10.98
N ALA A 296 23.89 22.59 10.08
CA ALA A 296 24.77 23.74 9.98
C ALA A 296 24.81 24.57 11.28
N SER A 297 23.66 24.81 11.93
CA SER A 297 23.60 25.56 13.18
C SER A 297 24.24 24.82 14.36
N SER A 298 24.32 23.49 14.28
CA SER A 298 24.99 22.63 15.26
C SER A 298 26.48 22.41 14.95
N GLY A 299 27.01 23.04 13.90
CA GLY A 299 28.41 22.90 13.47
C GLY A 299 28.73 21.65 12.64
N GLY A 300 27.70 20.94 12.18
CA GLY A 300 27.83 19.76 11.34
C GLY A 300 28.15 20.08 9.87
N GLY A 301 28.57 19.06 9.13
CA GLY A 301 29.08 19.18 7.76
C GLY A 301 28.07 18.83 6.67
N TYR A 302 28.47 19.05 5.41
CA TYR A 302 27.64 18.72 4.24
C TYR A 302 27.28 17.23 4.15
N GLU A 303 28.22 16.34 4.45
CA GLU A 303 28.00 14.88 4.42
C GLU A 303 26.93 14.45 5.41
N GLU A 304 27.00 14.94 6.65
CA GLU A 304 26.01 14.70 7.70
C GLU A 304 24.63 15.24 7.32
N ALA A 305 24.57 16.47 6.81
CA ALA A 305 23.32 17.07 6.34
C ALA A 305 22.66 16.25 5.23
N VAL A 306 23.44 15.81 4.24
CA VAL A 306 22.94 14.98 3.14
C VAL A 306 22.49 13.61 3.64
N GLY A 307 23.26 12.97 4.52
CA GLY A 307 22.91 11.68 5.11
C GLY A 307 21.55 11.75 5.81
N LEU A 308 21.36 12.74 6.69
CA LEU A 308 20.10 12.93 7.43
C LEU A 308 18.93 13.31 6.51
N MET A 309 19.17 14.10 5.46
CA MET A 309 18.13 14.40 4.46
C MET A 309 17.67 13.13 3.71
N ILE A 310 18.61 12.27 3.29
CA ILE A 310 18.29 10.99 2.64
C ILE A 310 17.54 10.09 3.63
N GLU A 311 18.01 9.99 4.87
CA GLU A 311 17.36 9.19 5.91
C GLU A 311 15.91 9.63 6.13
N ALA A 312 15.66 10.94 6.22
CA ALA A 312 14.32 11.50 6.36
C ALA A 312 13.45 11.21 5.13
N MET A 313 14.00 11.32 3.92
CA MET A 313 13.26 11.00 2.69
C MET A 313 12.87 9.52 2.62
N LEU A 314 13.76 8.60 3.02
CA LEU A 314 13.50 7.15 3.06
C LEU A 314 12.41 6.77 4.07
N GLN A 315 12.22 7.57 5.11
CA GLN A 315 11.16 7.40 6.12
C GLN A 315 9.85 8.08 5.73
N SER A 316 9.85 8.88 4.66
CA SER A 316 8.68 9.66 4.29
C SER A 316 7.54 8.79 3.74
N PRO A 317 6.26 9.18 3.94
CA PRO A 317 5.14 8.49 3.32
C PRO A 317 5.26 8.39 1.80
N ARG A 318 5.82 9.40 1.13
CA ARG A 318 6.02 9.35 -0.33
C ARG A 318 7.03 8.31 -0.78
N PHE A 319 7.96 7.91 0.09
CA PHE A 319 8.89 6.82 -0.20
C PHE A 319 8.26 5.45 0.09
N ILE A 320 7.57 5.33 1.23
CA ILE A 320 6.97 4.07 1.72
C ILE A 320 5.70 3.68 0.96
N TYR A 321 4.96 4.66 0.43
CA TYR A 321 3.69 4.45 -0.25
C TYR A 321 3.73 4.85 -1.72
N ARG A 322 2.90 4.18 -2.52
CA ARG A 322 2.47 4.62 -3.85
C ARG A 322 1.29 5.56 -3.64
N ILE A 323 1.59 6.86 -3.59
CA ILE A 323 0.56 7.89 -3.47
C ILE A 323 0.03 8.19 -4.87
N GLU A 324 -1.22 7.81 -5.09
CA GLU A 324 -1.98 8.10 -6.31
C GLU A 324 -3.07 9.11 -5.95
N ASN A 325 -3.15 10.23 -6.67
CA ASN A 325 -4.17 11.25 -6.41
C ASN A 325 -5.51 10.78 -7.00
N GLN A 326 -6.08 9.71 -6.46
CA GLN A 326 -7.41 9.25 -6.88
C GLN A 326 -8.48 9.97 -6.06
N ARG A 327 -9.36 10.70 -6.75
CA ARG A 327 -10.72 10.89 -6.24
C ARG A 327 -11.42 9.57 -6.51
N GLY A 328 -11.56 8.72 -5.52
CA GLY A 328 -12.20 7.40 -5.68
C GLY A 328 -13.68 7.44 -6.07
N ASP A 329 -14.22 8.56 -6.58
CA ASP A 329 -15.65 8.80 -6.87
C ASP A 329 -16.19 7.96 -8.03
N GLY A 330 -15.45 6.92 -8.41
CA GLY A 330 -15.69 6.09 -9.58
C GLY A 330 -15.44 6.83 -10.90
N GLY A 331 -15.09 8.11 -10.86
CA GLY A 331 -14.82 8.93 -12.04
C GLY A 331 -13.48 8.63 -12.69
N ALA A 332 -13.40 8.82 -14.01
CA ALA A 332 -12.12 8.80 -14.71
C ALA A 332 -11.29 10.01 -14.27
N TYR A 333 -10.27 9.79 -13.42
CA TYR A 333 -9.37 10.84 -12.96
C TYR A 333 -8.09 10.88 -13.81
N PRO A 334 -7.63 12.07 -14.25
CA PRO A 334 -6.39 12.20 -15.01
C PRO A 334 -5.19 11.89 -14.12
N ILE A 335 -4.49 10.80 -14.44
CA ILE A 335 -3.24 10.39 -13.78
C ILE A 335 -2.12 11.34 -14.22
N GLY A 336 -1.37 11.89 -13.26
CA GLY A 336 -0.21 12.72 -13.56
C GLY A 336 0.90 11.91 -14.24
N PRO A 337 1.81 12.53 -15.03
CA PRO A 337 2.80 11.77 -15.79
C PRO A 337 3.77 10.95 -14.90
N TYR A 338 4.17 11.48 -13.73
CA TYR A 338 5.01 10.76 -12.76
C TYR A 338 4.26 9.64 -12.03
N GLU A 339 2.97 9.83 -11.81
CA GLU A 339 2.10 8.80 -11.23
C GLU A 339 1.90 7.66 -12.22
N LEU A 340 1.72 7.97 -13.51
CA LEU A 340 1.66 6.97 -14.58
C LEU A 340 2.97 6.19 -14.70
N ALA A 341 4.11 6.87 -14.68
CA ALA A 341 5.43 6.23 -14.63
C ALA A 341 5.54 5.26 -13.45
N SER A 342 5.19 5.72 -12.24
CA SER A 342 5.23 4.87 -11.04
C SER A 342 4.30 3.66 -11.16
N ARG A 343 3.06 3.87 -11.63
CA ARG A 343 2.11 2.77 -11.86
C ARG A 343 2.70 1.73 -12.81
N MET A 344 3.26 2.17 -13.94
CA MET A 344 3.87 1.28 -14.94
C MET A 344 5.05 0.51 -14.35
N SER A 345 5.97 1.18 -13.64
CA SER A 345 7.18 0.56 -13.12
C SER A 345 6.89 -0.53 -12.08
N TYR A 346 6.00 -0.24 -11.12
CA TYR A 346 5.63 -1.21 -10.09
C TYR A 346 4.82 -2.37 -10.64
N ILE A 347 3.99 -2.15 -11.67
CA ILE A 347 3.27 -3.24 -12.35
C ILE A 347 4.22 -4.16 -13.12
N LEU A 348 5.22 -3.59 -13.81
CA LEU A 348 6.06 -4.34 -14.75
C LEU A 348 7.25 -5.01 -14.07
N TRP A 349 7.89 -4.37 -13.10
CA TRP A 349 9.09 -4.91 -12.43
C TRP A 349 9.12 -4.72 -10.91
N GLY A 350 8.04 -4.22 -10.30
CA GLY A 350 7.95 -4.10 -8.84
C GLY A 350 8.91 -3.09 -8.23
N GLY A 351 9.39 -2.12 -9.00
CA GLY A 351 10.34 -1.10 -8.54
C GLY A 351 9.97 0.31 -9.01
N PRO A 352 10.75 1.32 -8.63
CA PRO A 352 10.53 2.71 -9.01
C PRO A 352 10.79 2.89 -10.52
N PRO A 353 10.29 3.99 -11.11
CA PRO A 353 10.64 4.35 -12.48
C PRO A 353 12.16 4.48 -12.63
N ASP A 354 12.70 3.93 -13.70
CA ASP A 354 14.09 4.18 -14.09
C ASP A 354 14.26 5.58 -14.70
N ALA A 355 15.50 5.93 -15.06
CA ALA A 355 15.80 7.26 -15.60
C ALA A 355 15.07 7.56 -16.92
N GLU A 356 14.88 6.55 -17.76
CA GLU A 356 14.22 6.67 -19.06
C GLU A 356 12.73 6.95 -18.87
N LEU A 357 12.07 6.19 -17.98
CA LEU A 357 10.66 6.37 -17.66
C LEU A 357 10.40 7.69 -16.90
N PHE A 358 11.32 8.11 -16.03
CA PHE A 358 11.27 9.44 -15.40
C PHE A 358 11.36 10.57 -16.43
N GLN A 359 12.26 10.47 -17.40
CA GLN A 359 12.39 11.47 -18.46
C GLN A 359 11.16 11.50 -19.38
N ALA A 360 10.57 10.34 -19.66
CA ALA A 360 9.31 10.25 -20.40
C ALA A 360 8.15 10.92 -19.64
N ALA A 361 8.12 10.81 -18.31
CA ALA A 361 7.16 11.53 -17.47
C ALA A 361 7.41 13.04 -17.50
N GLU A 362 8.65 13.48 -17.29
CA GLU A 362 9.04 14.89 -17.24
C GLU A 362 8.76 15.63 -18.56
N SER A 363 8.99 14.97 -19.70
CA SER A 363 8.70 15.52 -21.02
C SER A 363 7.21 15.47 -21.43
N GLY A 364 6.35 14.85 -20.61
CA GLY A 364 4.94 14.62 -20.92
C GLY A 364 4.70 13.57 -22.00
N ALA A 365 5.74 12.84 -22.44
CA ALA A 365 5.62 11.81 -23.47
C ALA A 365 4.66 10.68 -23.08
N LEU A 366 4.58 10.35 -21.79
CA LEU A 366 3.67 9.30 -21.28
C LEU A 366 2.18 9.64 -21.44
N LEU A 367 1.84 10.93 -21.51
CA LEU A 367 0.46 11.37 -21.70
C LEU A 367 0.09 11.53 -23.18
N ASN A 368 1.08 11.44 -24.08
CA ASN A 368 0.87 11.51 -25.52
C ASN A 368 0.68 10.10 -26.08
N ARG A 369 -0.55 9.78 -26.50
CA ARG A 369 -0.92 8.45 -27.03
C ARG A 369 -0.06 8.00 -28.22
N ASP A 370 0.37 8.92 -29.08
CA ASP A 370 1.13 8.59 -30.29
C ASP A 370 2.60 8.30 -29.98
N LYS A 371 3.13 8.86 -28.88
CA LYS A 371 4.49 8.61 -28.40
C LYS A 371 4.59 7.40 -27.47
N CYS A 372 3.56 7.16 -26.66
CA CYS A 372 3.53 6.06 -25.69
C CYS A 372 3.34 4.67 -26.36
N ALA A 373 2.89 4.64 -27.62
CA ALA A 373 2.68 3.41 -28.38
C ALA A 373 3.92 2.92 -29.17
N GLN A 374 4.96 3.75 -29.29
CA GLN A 374 6.25 3.40 -29.90
C GLN A 374 7.19 2.83 -28.85
#